data_AF-A0ABD0QNJ8-F1
#
_entry.id   AF-A0ABD0QNJ8-F1
#
_cell.length_a   1.000
_cell.length_b   1.000
_cell.length_c   1.000
_cell.angle_alpha   90.00
_cell.angle_beta   90.00
_cell.angle_gamma   90.00
#
_symmetry.space_group_name_H-M   'P 1'
#
loop_
_entity.id
_entity.type
_entity.pdbx_description
1 polymer ?
#
loop_
_entity_poly.entity_id
_entity_poly.type
_entity_poly.pdbx_seq_one_letter_code
_entity_poly.pdbx_strand_id
1 'polypeptide(L)' 'PNCYAKIITVEAQKKIVIYSRQPIGVNEEITYDYKFPIEDEKIPCLCSAENCRGTLN' A
#
# COMPACT_ATOMS: atom_id res chain seq x y z
N PRO A 1 0.30 6.16 -3.14
CA PRO A 1 1.30 5.26 -2.54
C PRO A 1 2.56 5.21 -3.41
N ASN A 2 3.74 5.33 -2.80
CA ASN A 2 5.03 5.25 -3.52
C ASN A 2 5.48 3.80 -3.75
N CYS A 3 4.82 2.81 -3.13
CA CYS A 3 5.10 1.39 -3.29
C CYS A 3 3.87 0.57 -3.73
N TYR A 4 4.12 -0.65 -4.18
CA TYR A 4 3.11 -1.67 -4.45
C TYR A 4 3.53 -3.04 -3.93
N ALA A 5 2.57 -3.83 -3.45
CA ALA A 5 2.80 -5.20 -3.03
C ALA A 5 2.60 -6.17 -4.21
N LYS A 6 3.47 -7.18 -4.30
CA LYS A 6 3.36 -8.29 -5.24
C LYS A 6 3.69 -9.60 -4.53
N ILE A 7 2.91 -10.64 -4.82
CA ILE A 7 3.23 -11.99 -4.35
C ILE A 7 4.21 -12.60 -5.33
N ILE A 8 5.37 -13.05 -4.84
CA ILE A 8 6.36 -13.80 -5.62
C ILE A 8 6.60 -15.16 -4.97
N THR A 9 7.12 -16.11 -5.74
CA THR A 9 7.51 -17.42 -5.22
C THR A 9 9.03 -17.47 -5.13
N VAL A 10 9.55 -17.75 -3.93
CA VAL A 10 10.98 -17.96 -3.66
C VAL A 10 11.11 -19.29 -2.94
N GLU A 11 11.94 -20.20 -3.45
CA GLU A 11 12.14 -21.54 -2.85
C GLU A 11 10.82 -22.30 -2.64
N ALA A 12 9.93 -22.27 -3.65
CA ALA A 12 8.57 -22.82 -3.61
C ALA A 12 7.62 -22.22 -2.55
N GLN A 13 8.02 -21.17 -1.84
CA GLN A 13 7.19 -20.46 -0.88
C GLN A 13 6.71 -19.11 -1.44
N LYS A 14 5.42 -18.82 -1.27
CA LYS A 14 4.86 -17.51 -1.61
C LYS A 14 5.27 -16.48 -0.56
N LYS A 15 5.83 -15.37 -1.01
CA LYS A 15 6.22 -14.23 -0.18
C LYS A 15 5.57 -12.96 -0.72
N ILE A 16 5.16 -12.08 0.19
CA ILE A 16 4.66 -10.74 -0.15
C ILE A 16 5.87 -9.82 -0.19
N VAL A 17 6.13 -9.19 -1.33
CA VAL A 17 7.22 -8.23 -1.51
C VAL A 17 6.64 -6.88 -1.87
N ILE A 18 7.18 -5.83 -1.24
CA ILE A 18 6.82 -4.45 -1.51
C ILE A 18 7.91 -3.85 -2.41
N TYR A 19 7.52 -3.41 -3.60
CA TYR A 19 8.38 -2.78 -4.59
C TYR A 19 8.09 -1.28 -4.66
N SER A 20 9.13 -0.46 -4.81
CA SER A 20 8.99 0.97 -5.07
C SER A 20 8.51 1.25 -6.49
N ARG A 21 7.61 2.22 -6.67
CA ARG A 21 7.17 2.73 -7.98
C ARG A 21 8.08 3.82 -8.52
N GLN A 22 8.82 4.47 -7.64
CA GLN A 22 9.69 5.60 -7.89
C GLN A 22 10.91 5.53 -6.96
N PRO A 23 12.01 6.24 -7.24
CA PRO A 23 13.08 6.42 -6.28
C PRO A 23 12.53 6.98 -4.96
N ILE A 24 12.91 6.38 -3.83
CA ILE A 24 12.45 6.79 -2.49
C ILE A 24 13.59 7.55 -1.82
N GLY A 25 13.30 8.77 -1.38
CA GLY A 25 14.27 9.62 -0.68
C GLY A 25 14.60 9.11 0.73
N VAL A 26 15.71 9.58 1.27
CA VAL A 26 16.05 9.35 2.69
C VAL A 26 14.95 10.00 3.55
N ASN A 27 14.44 9.26 4.54
CA ASN A 27 13.34 9.65 5.44
C ASN A 27 11.97 9.83 4.77
N GLU A 28 11.80 9.45 3.50
CA GLU A 28 10.48 9.39 2.88
C GLU A 28 9.69 8.20 3.43
N GLU A 29 8.44 8.43 3.81
CA GLU A 29 7.55 7.38 4.31
C GLU A 29 7.22 6.39 3.19
N ILE A 30 7.40 5.09 3.46
CA ILE A 30 7.02 4.02 2.52
C ILE A 30 5.52 3.74 2.67
N THR A 31 4.76 4.00 1.61
CA THR A 31 3.31 3.83 1.58
C THR A 31 2.89 2.85 0.50
N TYR A 32 2.02 1.89 0.84
CA TYR A 32 1.42 0.96 -0.12
C TYR A 32 -0.09 0.85 0.11
N ASP A 33 -0.80 0.41 -0.92
CA ASP A 33 -2.25 0.23 -0.88
C ASP A 33 -2.62 -1.08 -0.17
N TYR A 34 -3.38 -0.99 0.92
CA TYR A 34 -3.84 -2.12 1.74
C TYR A 34 -4.92 -2.95 1.04
N LYS A 35 -5.66 -2.36 0.10
CA LYS A 35 -6.75 -3.02 -0.64
C LYS A 35 -7.76 -3.73 0.26
N PHE A 36 -8.21 -3.08 1.33
CA PHE A 36 -9.30 -3.65 2.13
C PHE A 36 -10.57 -3.78 1.28
N PRO A 37 -11.33 -4.87 1.49
CA PRO A 37 -12.63 -5.03 0.84
C PRO A 37 -13.56 -3.89 1.24
N ILE A 38 -14.53 -3.58 0.39
CA ILE A 38 -15.51 -2.53 0.68
C ILE A 38 -16.49 -3.05 1.74
N GLU A 39 -16.58 -2.32 2.84
CA GLU A 39 -17.46 -2.61 3.98
C GLU A 39 -18.29 -1.38 4.34
N ASP A 40 -19.41 -1.57 5.04
CA ASP A 40 -20.29 -0.47 5.46
C ASP A 40 -19.66 0.39 6.57
N GLU A 41 -18.95 -0.24 7.51
CA GLU A 41 -18.20 0.45 8.56
C GLU A 41 -16.89 1.01 7.98
N LYS A 42 -16.79 2.33 7.90
CA LYS A 42 -15.66 2.99 7.24
C LYS A 42 -14.52 3.29 8.19
N ILE A 43 -13.30 2.92 7.79
CA ILE A 43 -12.06 3.30 8.45
C ILE A 43 -11.50 4.55 7.75
N PRO A 44 -11.42 5.71 8.42
CA PRO A 44 -10.88 6.93 7.84
C PRO A 44 -9.41 6.78 7.42
N CYS A 45 -9.08 7.27 6.23
CA CYS A 45 -7.71 7.34 5.76
C CYS A 45 -7.09 8.69 6.13
N LEU A 46 -5.92 8.66 6.76
CA LEU A 46 -5.21 9.85 7.25
C LEU A 46 -3.95 10.17 6.44
N CYS A 47 -3.84 9.67 5.21
CA CYS A 47 -2.62 9.84 4.40
C CYS A 47 -2.46 11.25 3.80
N SER A 48 -3.48 12.13 3.95
CA SER A 48 -3.48 13.53 3.48
C SER A 48 -3.21 13.74 1.98
N ALA A 49 -3.25 12.68 1.17
CA ALA A 49 -3.06 12.80 -0.28
C ALA A 49 -4.28 13.49 -0.92
N GLU A 50 -4.03 14.41 -1.86
CA GLU A 50 -5.07 15.19 -2.54
C GLU A 50 -6.11 14.31 -3.25
N ASN A 51 -5.66 13.20 -3.85
CA ASN A 51 -6.52 12.23 -4.54
C ASN A 51 -6.84 10.99 -3.67
N CYS A 52 -6.88 11.14 -2.34
CA CYS A 52 -7.23 10.04 -1.45
C CYS A 52 -8.73 9.70 -1.53
N ARG A 53 -9.07 8.41 -1.47
CA ARG A 53 -10.46 7.95 -1.36
C ARG A 53 -11.15 8.38 -0.05
N GLY A 54 -10.38 8.77 0.97
CA GLY A 54 -10.86 9.16 2.29
C GLY A 54 -11.05 8.00 3.26
N THR A 55 -11.15 6.76 2.78
CA THR A 55 -11.26 5.54 3.61
C THR A 55 -10.31 4.42 3.16
N LEU A 56 -9.93 3.56 4.11
CA LEU A 56 -9.11 2.37 3.83
C LEU A 56 -9.94 1.22 3.24
N ASN A 57 -11.24 1.14 3.56
CA ASN A 57 -12.23 0.18 3.05
C ASN A 57 -13.42 0.85 2.33
#